data_AF-A0A7L2DXZ6-F1
#
_entry.id   AF-A0A7L2DXZ6-F1
#
_cell.length_a   1.000
_cell.length_b   1.000
_cell.length_c   1.000
_cell.angle_alpha   90.00
_cell.angle_beta   90.00
_cell.angle_gamma   90.00
#
_symmetry.space_group_name_H-M   'P 1'
#
loop_
_entity.id
_entity.type
_entity.pdbx_description
1 polymer ?
#
loop_
_entity_poly.entity_id
_entity_poly.type
_entity_poly.pdbx_seq_one_letter_code
_entity_poly.pdbx_strand_id
1 'polypeptide(L)'
;KITHPRYGSPYPWPLNRILSYQKQWEVRRKMKAIGWAGKTLEQVLEDVDQCCQALSQRLGTQPYFFNKQPTELDALVFGHLFTILTTQLITDELSEKVKNYSNLTAFCRRIEQQYFEGREKDSCTITARSSKKSLPR
;
A
#
# COMPACT_ATOMS: atom_id res chain seq x y z
N LYS A 1 -6.36 3.75 15.88
CA LYS A 1 -6.43 5.23 15.76
C LYS A 1 -6.29 5.72 14.31
N ILE A 2 -5.50 5.06 13.43
CA ILE A 2 -5.25 5.52 12.05
C ILE A 2 -6.17 4.86 11.02
N THR A 3 -6.24 3.53 10.98
CA THR A 3 -6.95 2.79 9.90
C THR A 3 -8.47 2.97 9.93
N HIS A 4 -9.08 2.93 11.12
CA HIS A 4 -10.54 3.04 11.27
C HIS A 4 -11.11 4.34 10.68
N PRO A 5 -10.62 5.56 11.03
CA PRO A 5 -11.15 6.79 10.43
C PRO A 5 -10.86 6.89 8.93
N ARG A 6 -9.70 6.40 8.45
CA ARG A 6 -9.37 6.41 7.01
C ARG A 6 -10.27 5.50 6.18
N TYR A 7 -10.59 4.31 6.69
CA TYR A 7 -11.47 3.37 6.00
C TYR A 7 -12.93 3.87 5.97
N GLY A 8 -13.37 4.50 7.07
CA GLY A 8 -14.73 4.99 7.20
C GLY A 8 -15.03 6.33 6.52
N SER A 9 -14.01 7.16 6.24
CA SER A 9 -14.21 8.53 5.71
C SER A 9 -15.01 8.65 4.41
N PRO A 10 -15.02 7.68 3.47
CA PRO A 10 -15.82 7.77 2.26
C PRO A 10 -17.33 7.55 2.48
N TYR A 11 -17.75 7.07 3.66
CA TYR A 11 -19.11 6.63 3.93
C TYR A 11 -19.83 7.54 4.94
N PRO A 12 -21.15 7.77 4.80
CA PRO A 12 -21.93 8.51 5.78
C PRO A 12 -22.15 7.69 7.07
N TRP A 13 -22.53 8.39 8.15
CA TRP A 13 -23.00 7.72 9.36
C TRP A 13 -24.38 7.08 9.12
N PRO A 14 -24.68 5.88 9.65
CA PRO A 14 -23.83 5.04 10.51
C PRO A 14 -22.94 4.03 9.75
N LEU A 15 -23.01 4.02 8.42
CA LEU A 15 -22.36 3.02 7.56
C LEU A 15 -20.83 3.01 7.73
N ASN A 16 -20.20 4.18 7.87
CA ASN A 16 -18.76 4.28 8.13
C ASN A 16 -18.29 3.46 9.33
N ARG A 17 -19.07 3.44 10.41
CA ARG A 17 -18.76 2.71 11.64
C ARG A 17 -19.02 1.22 11.46
N ILE A 18 -20.14 0.85 10.85
CA ILE A 18 -20.50 -0.56 10.62
C ILE A 18 -19.46 -1.23 9.72
N LEU A 19 -19.14 -0.62 8.56
CA LEU A 19 -18.19 -1.20 7.60
C LEU A 19 -16.77 -1.28 8.19
N SER A 20 -16.33 -0.26 8.92
CA SER A 20 -15.02 -0.28 9.58
C SER A 20 -14.90 -1.43 10.59
N TYR A 21 -15.95 -1.64 11.40
CA TYR A 21 -15.99 -2.74 12.36
C TYR A 21 -16.03 -4.10 11.67
N GLN A 22 -16.87 -4.26 10.65
CA GLN A 22 -16.97 -5.50 9.87
C GLN A 22 -15.62 -5.85 9.25
N LYS A 23 -14.93 -4.87 8.64
CA LYS A 23 -13.63 -5.10 8.03
C LYS A 23 -12.57 -5.47 9.06
N GLN A 24 -12.55 -4.80 10.20
CA GLN A 24 -11.63 -5.13 11.29
C GLN A 24 -11.87 -6.55 11.82
N TRP A 25 -13.14 -6.97 11.93
CA TRP A 25 -13.51 -8.33 12.32
C TRP A 25 -13.04 -9.38 11.33
N GLU A 26 -13.27 -9.15 10.03
CA GLU A 26 -12.81 -10.00 8.94
C GLU A 26 -11.29 -10.20 8.99
N VAL A 27 -10.53 -9.10 9.13
CA VAL A 27 -9.06 -9.14 9.22
C VAL A 27 -8.62 -9.92 10.46
N ARG A 28 -9.20 -9.65 11.64
CA ARG A 28 -8.86 -10.39 12.88
C ARG A 28 -9.14 -11.89 12.75
N ARG A 29 -10.26 -12.28 12.13
CA ARG A 29 -10.60 -13.67 11.89
C ARG A 29 -9.60 -14.34 10.94
N LYS A 30 -9.20 -13.65 9.87
CA LYS A 30 -8.15 -14.12 8.95
C LYS A 30 -6.82 -14.30 9.69
N MET A 31 -6.39 -13.30 10.47
CA MET A 31 -5.15 -13.37 11.27
C MET A 31 -5.16 -14.53 12.26
N LYS A 32 -6.31 -14.81 12.89
CA LYS A 32 -6.47 -15.98 13.76
C LYS A 32 -6.32 -17.29 12.99
N ALA A 33 -6.95 -17.40 11.81
CA ALA A 33 -6.92 -18.61 11.00
C ALA A 33 -5.50 -18.97 10.51
N ILE A 34 -4.68 -17.97 10.18
CA ILE A 34 -3.28 -18.18 9.75
C ILE A 34 -2.29 -18.27 10.93
N GLY A 35 -2.77 -18.22 12.18
CA GLY A 35 -1.92 -18.30 13.38
C GLY A 35 -1.17 -17.01 13.74
N TRP A 36 -1.48 -15.89 13.10
CA TRP A 36 -0.83 -14.59 13.34
C TRP A 36 -1.41 -13.81 14.52
N ALA A 37 -2.63 -14.15 14.97
CA ALA A 37 -3.27 -13.42 16.07
C ALA A 37 -2.52 -13.50 17.42
N GLY A 38 -1.65 -14.50 17.60
CA GLY A 38 -0.85 -14.69 18.81
C GLY A 38 0.62 -14.24 18.68
N LYS A 39 1.06 -13.76 17.52
CA LYS A 39 2.45 -13.33 17.33
C LYS A 39 2.72 -12.03 18.08
N THR A 40 3.89 -11.95 18.72
CA THR A 40 4.37 -10.69 19.29
C THR A 40 4.82 -9.75 18.17
N LEU A 41 4.99 -8.47 18.50
CA LEU A 41 5.47 -7.49 17.53
C LEU A 41 6.85 -7.88 16.99
N GLU A 42 7.74 -8.37 17.86
CA GLU A 42 9.10 -8.79 17.50
C GLU A 42 9.08 -9.94 16.50
N GLN A 43 8.22 -10.96 16.72
CA GLN A 43 8.06 -12.09 15.80
C GLN A 43 7.55 -11.62 14.43
N VAL A 44 6.59 -10.70 14.41
CA VAL A 44 6.08 -10.12 13.16
C VAL A 44 7.18 -9.35 12.43
N LEU A 45 7.98 -8.56 13.15
CA LEU A 45 9.09 -7.81 12.56
C LEU A 45 10.19 -8.74 12.02
N GLU A 46 10.45 -9.86 12.68
CA GLU A 46 11.38 -10.89 12.21
C GLU A 46 10.87 -11.57 10.93
N ASP A 47 9.61 -11.97 10.87
CA ASP A 47 9.02 -12.56 9.65
C ASP A 47 9.08 -11.58 8.47
N VAL A 48 8.80 -10.30 8.72
CA VAL A 48 8.86 -9.25 7.68
C VAL A 48 10.28 -9.05 7.20
N ASP A 49 11.27 -9.05 8.10
CA ASP A 49 12.68 -8.91 7.77
C ASP A 49 13.15 -10.09 6.89
N GLN A 50 12.80 -11.33 7.26
CA GLN A 50 13.09 -12.52 6.46
C GLN A 50 12.42 -12.46 5.08
N CYS A 51 11.18 -11.99 5.01
CA CYS A 51 10.48 -11.79 3.74
C CYS A 51 11.18 -10.73 2.87
N CYS A 52 11.57 -9.59 3.45
CA CYS A 52 12.32 -8.55 2.75
C CYS A 52 13.68 -9.06 2.27
N GLN A 53 14.37 -9.87 3.07
CA GLN A 53 15.62 -10.51 2.67
C GLN A 53 15.43 -11.42 1.45
N ALA A 54 14.41 -12.29 1.47
CA ALA A 54 14.12 -13.18 0.35
C ALA A 54 13.74 -12.40 -0.93
N LEU A 55 12.92 -11.35 -0.80
CA LEU A 55 12.58 -10.46 -1.90
C LEU A 55 13.81 -9.72 -2.45
N SER A 56 14.65 -9.20 -1.56
CA SER A 56 15.88 -8.50 -1.91
C SER A 56 16.85 -9.41 -2.66
N GLN A 57 17.05 -10.64 -2.19
CA GLN A 57 17.85 -11.66 -2.87
C GLN A 57 17.27 -12.02 -4.23
N ARG A 58 15.95 -12.20 -4.32
CA ARG A 58 15.29 -12.54 -5.58
C ARG A 58 15.39 -11.43 -6.62
N LEU A 59 15.24 -10.17 -6.20
CA LEU A 59 15.37 -9.01 -7.07
C LEU A 59 16.83 -8.80 -7.51
N GLY A 60 17.78 -8.99 -6.58
CA GLY A 60 19.19 -8.77 -6.83
C GLY A 60 19.46 -7.35 -7.34
N THR A 61 20.06 -7.26 -8.53
CA THR A 61 20.36 -6.01 -9.25
C THR A 61 19.38 -5.72 -10.39
N GLN A 62 18.36 -6.56 -10.57
CA GLN A 62 17.43 -6.45 -11.68
C GLN A 62 16.41 -5.32 -11.47
N PRO A 63 15.89 -4.75 -12.56
CA PRO A 63 14.85 -3.72 -12.46
C PRO A 63 13.50 -4.28 -11.97
N TYR A 64 13.24 -5.56 -12.23
CA TYR A 64 12.01 -6.32 -11.91
C TYR A 64 12.35 -7.74 -11.46
N PHE A 65 11.45 -8.42 -10.75
CA PHE A 65 11.66 -9.76 -10.19
C PHE A 65 11.89 -10.87 -11.23
N PHE A 66 11.42 -10.68 -12.46
CA PHE A 66 11.61 -11.61 -13.59
C PHE A 66 12.24 -10.93 -14.82
N ASN A 67 13.17 -10.00 -14.56
CA ASN A 67 14.02 -9.31 -15.53
C ASN A 67 13.31 -8.24 -16.38
N LYS A 68 12.89 -8.55 -17.60
CA LYS A 68 12.71 -7.53 -18.65
C LYS A 68 11.39 -6.77 -18.60
N GLN A 69 10.36 -7.34 -17.95
CA GLN A 69 9.03 -6.74 -17.91
C GLN A 69 8.45 -6.83 -16.50
N PRO A 70 7.65 -5.83 -16.07
CA PRO A 70 6.90 -5.92 -14.83
C PRO A 70 5.97 -7.12 -14.88
N THR A 71 5.87 -7.83 -13.76
CA THR A 71 4.96 -8.94 -13.56
C THR A 71 3.95 -8.62 -12.47
N GLU A 72 2.95 -9.49 -12.31
CA GLU A 72 1.98 -9.41 -11.21
C GLU A 72 2.67 -9.38 -9.84
N LEU A 73 3.79 -10.10 -9.71
CA LEU A 73 4.61 -10.10 -8.50
C LEU A 73 5.17 -8.70 -8.21
N ASP A 74 5.70 -8.02 -9.22
CA ASP A 74 6.23 -6.66 -9.07
C ASP A 74 5.15 -5.69 -8.58
N ALA A 75 3.94 -5.78 -9.13
CA ALA A 75 2.80 -4.95 -8.72
C ALA A 75 2.39 -5.23 -7.26
N LEU A 76 2.31 -6.49 -6.86
CA LEU A 76 1.99 -6.89 -5.49
C LEU A 76 3.06 -6.42 -4.49
N VAL A 77 4.33 -6.68 -4.78
CA VAL A 77 5.45 -6.29 -3.92
C VAL A 77 5.51 -4.76 -3.80
N PHE A 78 5.39 -4.03 -4.91
CA PHE A 78 5.33 -2.57 -4.89
C PHE A 78 4.19 -2.07 -4.00
N GLY A 79 2.96 -2.56 -4.20
CA GLY A 79 1.81 -2.11 -3.42
C GLY A 79 2.00 -2.31 -1.91
N HIS A 80 2.57 -3.44 -1.49
CA HIS A 80 2.86 -3.71 -0.09
C HIS A 80 3.98 -2.83 0.46
N LEU A 81 5.14 -2.79 -0.20
CA LEU A 81 6.29 -2.03 0.29
C LEU A 81 6.01 -0.52 0.28
N PHE A 82 5.37 0.00 -0.77
CA PHE A 82 5.02 1.40 -0.88
C PHE A 82 4.04 1.81 0.22
N THR A 83 3.03 0.98 0.53
CA THR A 83 2.10 1.23 1.64
C THR A 83 2.84 1.30 2.98
N ILE A 84 3.79 0.39 3.23
CA ILE A 84 4.59 0.36 4.47
C ILE A 84 5.48 1.62 4.58
N LEU A 85 6.07 2.05 3.47
CA LEU A 85 7.00 3.19 3.44
C LEU A 85 6.30 4.56 3.55
N THR A 86 5.08 4.68 3.04
CA THR A 86 4.35 5.96 2.95
C THR A 86 3.28 6.15 4.04
N THR A 87 2.81 5.06 4.66
CA THR A 87 1.81 5.15 5.72
C THR A 87 2.47 5.57 7.03
N GLN A 88 2.09 6.74 7.53
CA GLN A 88 2.42 7.14 8.90
C GLN A 88 1.71 6.22 9.90
N LEU A 89 2.50 5.39 10.60
CA LEU A 89 2.05 4.53 11.68
C LEU A 89 2.42 5.13 13.04
N ILE A 90 2.05 4.46 14.14
CA ILE A 90 2.41 4.90 15.49
C ILE A 90 3.89 4.63 15.77
N THR A 91 4.43 3.58 15.16
CA THR A 91 5.85 3.19 15.23
C THR A 91 6.38 3.02 13.81
N ASP A 92 7.65 3.36 13.62
CA ASP A 92 8.31 3.30 12.31
C ASP A 92 9.08 1.98 12.09
N GLU A 93 9.14 1.10 13.09
CA GLU A 93 9.93 -0.15 13.10
C GLU A 93 9.70 -1.02 11.85
N LEU A 94 8.44 -1.13 11.40
CA LEU A 94 8.10 -1.88 10.20
C LEU A 94 8.67 -1.24 8.93
N SER A 95 8.64 0.09 8.85
CA SER A 95 9.20 0.84 7.72
C SER A 95 10.73 0.78 7.73
N GLU A 96 11.35 0.76 8.92
CA GLU A 96 12.79 0.64 9.09
C GLU A 96 13.30 -0.71 8.58
N LYS A 97 12.59 -1.81 8.87
CA LYS A 97 12.92 -3.13 8.30
C LYS A 97 12.99 -3.09 6.77
N VAL A 98 12.04 -2.44 6.09
CA VAL A 98 12.06 -2.31 4.63
C VAL A 98 13.21 -1.40 4.16
N LYS A 99 13.44 -0.27 4.83
CA LYS A 99 14.50 0.71 4.48
C LYS A 99 15.91 0.14 4.56
N ASN A 100 16.14 -0.90 5.37
CA ASN A 100 17.41 -1.62 5.43
C ASN A 100 17.78 -2.31 4.10
N TYR A 101 16.80 -2.54 3.21
CA TYR A 101 17.00 -3.12 1.88
C TYR A 101 16.94 -2.03 0.81
N SER A 102 18.11 -1.44 0.51
CA SER A 102 18.22 -0.32 -0.43
C SER A 102 17.75 -0.66 -1.85
N ASN A 103 17.97 -1.90 -2.31
CA ASN A 103 17.51 -2.36 -3.62
C ASN A 103 15.97 -2.43 -3.71
N LEU A 104 15.28 -2.83 -2.65
CA LEU A 104 13.82 -2.82 -2.57
C LEU A 104 13.26 -1.40 -2.55
N THR A 105 13.94 -0.49 -1.84
CA THR A 105 13.57 0.94 -1.82
C THR A 105 13.77 1.56 -3.20
N ALA A 106 14.88 1.25 -3.88
CA ALA A 106 15.14 1.70 -5.25
C ALA A 106 14.14 1.11 -6.26
N PHE A 107 13.75 -0.15 -6.09
CA PHE A 107 12.67 -0.77 -6.84
C PHE A 107 11.35 0.00 -6.69
N CYS A 108 10.94 0.33 -5.47
CA CYS A 108 9.70 1.09 -5.26
C CYS A 108 9.73 2.46 -5.94
N ARG A 109 10.82 3.21 -5.80
CA ARG A 109 11.01 4.51 -6.46
C ARG A 109 10.93 4.40 -7.99
N ARG A 110 11.54 3.36 -8.57
CA ARG A 110 11.50 3.12 -10.02
C ARG A 110 10.08 2.89 -10.51
N ILE A 111 9.30 2.07 -9.81
CA ILE A 111 7.90 1.79 -10.17
C ILE A 111 7.04 3.06 -10.02
N GLU A 112 7.22 3.82 -8.94
CA GLU A 112 6.53 5.10 -8.73
C GLU A 112 6.78 6.08 -9.88
N GLN A 113 8.05 6.29 -10.23
CA GLN A 113 8.48 7.15 -11.34
C GLN A 113 7.91 6.70 -12.68
N GLN A 114 8.04 5.41 -12.99
CA GLN A 114 7.70 4.90 -14.31
C GLN A 114 6.19 4.83 -14.57
N TYR A 115 5.37 4.58 -13.55
CA TYR A 115 3.94 4.29 -13.74
C TYR A 115 2.98 5.33 -13.15
N PHE A 116 3.44 6.19 -12.23
CA PHE A 116 2.57 7.11 -11.47
C PHE A 116 2.91 8.60 -11.68
N GLU A 117 4.18 9.00 -11.82
CA GLU A 117 4.58 10.42 -11.95
C GLU A 117 4.05 11.12 -13.23
N GLY A 118 3.66 10.36 -14.25
CA GLY A 118 3.06 10.90 -15.48
C GLY A 118 1.55 11.16 -15.43
N ARG A 119 0.82 10.64 -14.44
CA ARG A 119 -0.66 10.68 -14.42
C ARG A 119 -1.26 11.85 -13.65
N GLU A 120 -0.47 12.59 -12.88
CA GLU A 120 -0.97 13.74 -12.12
C GLU A 120 -1.29 14.95 -13.00
N LYS A 121 -0.70 15.05 -14.20
CA LYS A 121 -0.95 16.18 -15.11
C LYS A 121 -2.31 16.13 -15.81
N ASP A 122 -2.93 14.95 -15.92
CA ASP A 122 -4.20 14.77 -16.66
C ASP A 122 -5.44 14.85 -15.76
N SER A 123 -5.28 14.76 -14.43
CA SER A 123 -6.41 14.76 -13.50
C SER A 123 -7.07 16.15 -13.34
N CYS A 124 -6.38 17.23 -13.72
CA CYS A 124 -6.91 18.60 -13.62
C CYS A 124 -7.72 19.09 -14.84
N THR A 125 -7.83 18.34 -15.95
CA THR A 125 -8.57 18.82 -17.13
C THR A 125 -10.02 18.32 -17.21
N ILE A 126 -10.41 17.29 -16.45
CA ILE A 126 -11.77 16.75 -16.52
C ILE A 126 -12.78 17.58 -15.69
N THR A 127 -12.37 18.25 -14.61
CA THR A 127 -13.28 19.05 -13.78
C THR A 127 -13.57 20.46 -14.33
N ALA A 128 -12.83 20.93 -15.33
CA ALA A 128 -13.01 22.28 -15.90
C ALA A 128 -14.04 22.36 -17.05
N ARG A 129 -14.54 21.23 -17.58
CA ARG A 129 -15.34 21.21 -18.83
C ARG A 129 -16.86 21.11 -18.65
N SER A 130 -17.39 21.00 -17.43
CA SER A 130 -18.82 20.73 -17.19
C SER A 130 -19.70 21.94 -16.79
N SER A 131 -19.22 23.19 -16.90
CA SER A 131 -19.99 24.37 -16.48
C SER A 131 -20.23 25.38 -17.61
N LYS A 132 -20.77 24.97 -18.76
CA LYS A 132 -21.44 25.90 -19.71
C LYS A 132 -22.57 25.20 -20.48
N LYS A 133 -23.72 25.01 -19.83
CA LYS A 133 -25.02 24.94 -20.51
C LYS A 133 -26.09 25.62 -19.65
N SER A 134 -26.26 26.92 -19.85
CA SER A 134 -27.49 27.62 -19.49
C SER A 134 -28.32 27.80 -20.78
N LEU A 135 -29.52 27.23 -20.80
CA LEU A 135 -30.53 27.43 -21.85
C LEU A 135 -31.18 28.83 -21.71
N PRO A 136 -31.66 29.42 -22.81
CA PRO A 136 -32.38 30.69 -22.79
C PRO A 136 -33.87 30.48 -22.43
N ARG A 137 -34.46 31.50 -21.80
CA ARG A 137 -35.91 31.79 -21.87
C ARG A 137 -36.11 32.93 -22.85
#